data_AF-A0A8J4F5U7-F1
#
_entry.id   AF-A0A8J4F5U7-F1
#
_cell.length_a   1.000
_cell.length_b   1.000
_cell.length_c   1.000
_cell.angle_alpha   90.00
_cell.angle_beta   90.00
_cell.angle_gamma   90.00
#
_symmetry.space_group_name_H-M   'P 1'
#
loop_
_entity.id
_entity.type
_entity.pdbx_description
1 polymer ?
#
loop_
_entity_poly.entity_id
_entity_poly.type
_entity_poly.pdbx_seq_one_letter_code
_entity_poly.pdbx_strand_id
1 'polypeptide(L)'
;MPSAITTSPNSVTQRSTLISRVPAVRRPPLIQTRLIIPNNIPFGAAQAATSPVISTATAPNHPLYLGLDFGTSGARAAVIDDDGRVVQDVKMGYGDNAAADWAGAWKRVLFELIGSLDQSVRSSITSVAFDGTSATALLIDPRDGAPLAPPKLYNEAQAKDIVAAAKAIAPPAHTATAATSTLCKLLTWWYGTGDGGNWRQVASERGLALPSPGSGVYDSGVTALPPPLLLHQADWLAALLHGVYDSGVTDWNNALKLGYDPELESYPSWLMEQALALEARRYDILRNLDLDS
;
A
#
# COMPACT_ATOMS: atom_id res chain seq x y z
N MET A 1 22.84 70.15 -38.01
CA MET A 1 24.28 70.23 -37.68
C MET A 1 24.43 70.05 -36.17
N PRO A 2 24.77 68.83 -35.71
CA PRO A 2 24.93 68.48 -34.29
C PRO A 2 26.42 68.46 -33.88
N SER A 3 26.71 68.57 -32.59
CA SER A 3 27.92 68.06 -31.91
C SER A 3 27.74 68.23 -30.41
N ALA A 4 28.18 67.38 -29.49
CA ALA A 4 28.56 65.98 -29.47
C ALA A 4 28.84 65.73 -27.97
N ILE A 5 28.22 64.76 -27.30
CA ILE A 5 28.81 64.16 -26.10
C ILE A 5 28.66 62.64 -26.19
N THR A 6 29.84 62.06 -26.27
CA THR A 6 30.29 60.66 -26.27
C THR A 6 29.68 59.79 -25.18
N THR A 7 29.13 58.64 -25.57
CA THR A 7 28.95 57.47 -24.73
C THR A 7 29.95 56.38 -25.15
N SER A 8 30.65 55.80 -24.18
CA SER A 8 31.56 54.66 -24.32
C SER A 8 31.24 53.67 -23.16
N PRO A 9 31.43 52.36 -23.35
CA PRO A 9 30.52 51.34 -22.83
C PRO A 9 31.03 50.68 -21.54
N ASN A 10 30.11 50.26 -20.68
CA ASN A 10 30.43 49.33 -19.61
C ASN A 10 29.62 48.04 -19.73
N SER A 11 30.38 46.99 -20.09
CA SER A 11 30.28 45.60 -19.62
C SER A 11 28.91 44.92 -19.64
N VAL A 12 28.70 44.16 -20.72
CA VAL A 12 27.86 42.97 -20.73
C VAL A 12 28.45 41.95 -19.75
N THR A 13 27.84 41.81 -18.57
CA THR A 13 28.11 40.67 -17.69
C THR A 13 27.07 39.60 -18.00
N GLN A 14 27.47 38.62 -18.83
CA GLN A 14 26.79 37.34 -18.94
C GLN A 14 26.68 36.70 -17.55
N ARG A 15 25.48 36.69 -16.95
CA ARG A 15 25.15 35.73 -15.89
C ARG A 15 24.63 34.47 -16.56
N SER A 16 25.58 33.58 -16.87
CA SER A 16 25.34 32.17 -17.15
C SER A 16 24.75 31.53 -15.88
N THR A 17 23.42 31.39 -15.81
CA THR A 17 22.79 30.46 -14.87
C THR A 17 23.05 29.04 -15.36
N LEU A 18 24.00 28.37 -14.72
CA LEU A 18 24.14 26.92 -14.78
C LEU A 18 22.80 26.28 -14.42
N ILE A 19 22.15 25.66 -15.40
CA ILE A 19 21.18 24.59 -15.16
C ILE A 19 22.01 23.42 -14.62
N SER A 20 22.04 23.25 -13.30
CA SER A 20 22.59 22.03 -12.73
C SER A 20 21.69 20.88 -13.18
N ARG A 21 22.30 19.91 -13.85
CA ARG A 21 21.63 18.66 -14.22
C ARG A 21 21.14 18.01 -12.93
N VAL A 22 19.83 17.82 -12.82
CA VAL A 22 19.24 16.92 -11.81
C VAL A 22 19.95 15.57 -11.96
N PRO A 23 20.57 15.02 -10.89
CA PRO A 23 21.18 13.70 -10.97
C PRO A 23 20.13 12.69 -11.39
N ALA A 24 20.45 11.83 -12.36
CA ALA A 24 19.61 10.71 -12.72
C ALA A 24 19.24 9.93 -11.45
N VAL A 25 17.94 9.88 -11.14
CA VAL A 25 17.41 9.05 -10.06
C VAL A 25 17.87 7.63 -10.38
N ARG A 26 18.76 7.08 -9.56
CA ARG A 26 19.18 5.69 -9.67
C ARG A 26 17.91 4.85 -9.52
N ARG A 27 17.59 4.08 -10.56
CA ARG A 27 16.51 3.08 -10.51
C ARG A 27 16.80 2.16 -9.31
N PRO A 28 15.86 1.96 -8.38
CA PRO A 28 16.00 0.90 -7.40
C PRO A 28 16.10 -0.44 -8.13
N PRO A 29 16.94 -1.38 -7.64
CA PRO A 29 17.03 -2.70 -8.24
C PRO A 29 15.67 -3.42 -8.15
N LEU A 30 15.35 -4.21 -9.17
CA LEU A 30 14.24 -5.16 -9.15
C LEU A 30 14.32 -5.98 -7.87
N ILE A 31 13.39 -5.77 -6.93
CA ILE A 31 13.19 -6.72 -5.84
C ILE A 31 12.40 -7.86 -6.47
N GLN A 32 13.11 -8.83 -7.03
CA GLN A 32 12.56 -10.14 -7.33
C GLN A 32 12.35 -10.83 -5.98
N THR A 33 11.33 -10.40 -5.22
CA THR A 33 11.03 -10.96 -3.92
C THR A 33 10.55 -12.38 -4.15
N ARG A 34 11.41 -13.37 -3.92
CA ARG A 34 10.97 -14.76 -3.81
C ARG A 34 9.83 -14.76 -2.80
N LEU A 35 8.64 -15.08 -3.25
CA LEU A 35 7.47 -15.28 -2.41
C LEU A 35 7.83 -16.37 -1.39
N ILE A 36 7.92 -16.02 -0.11
CA ILE A 36 8.11 -17.01 0.95
C ILE A 36 6.71 -17.51 1.29
N ILE A 37 6.22 -18.53 0.59
CA ILE A 37 5.10 -19.33 1.10
C ILE A 37 5.73 -20.37 2.05
N PRO A 38 5.69 -20.17 3.38
CA PRO A 38 6.27 -21.15 4.29
C PRO A 38 5.53 -22.49 4.13
N ASN A 39 6.29 -23.56 3.84
CA ASN A 39 5.78 -24.93 3.84
C ASN A 39 5.31 -25.39 5.23
N ASN A 40 5.69 -24.67 6.29
CA ASN A 40 5.25 -24.89 7.67
C ASN A 40 4.72 -23.59 8.27
N ILE A 41 3.39 -23.40 8.23
CA ILE A 41 2.71 -22.41 9.06
C ILE A 41 2.50 -23.07 10.43
N PRO A 42 2.99 -22.49 11.55
CA PRO A 42 2.78 -23.07 12.86
C PRO A 42 1.30 -22.98 13.24
N PHE A 43 0.60 -24.12 13.20
CA PHE A 43 -0.73 -24.26 13.78
C PHE A 43 -0.63 -24.42 15.30
N GLY A 44 -1.51 -23.73 16.03
CA GLY A 44 -1.77 -24.03 17.43
C GLY A 44 -2.22 -25.49 17.59
N ALA A 45 -1.71 -26.15 18.63
CA ALA A 45 -1.78 -27.59 18.84
C ALA A 45 -3.14 -28.25 18.51
N ALA A 46 -3.17 -28.99 17.41
CA ALA A 46 -4.20 -29.99 17.14
C ALA A 46 -3.68 -31.38 17.56
N GLN A 47 -4.55 -32.14 18.23
CA GLN A 47 -4.26 -33.45 18.82
C GLN A 47 -3.78 -34.47 17.79
N ALA A 48 -2.96 -35.41 18.27
CA ALA A 48 -2.38 -36.51 17.51
C ALA A 48 -3.44 -37.30 16.72
N ALA A 49 -3.36 -37.20 15.40
CA ALA A 49 -4.04 -38.10 14.48
C ALA A 49 -3.00 -38.90 13.68
N THR A 50 -3.34 -40.16 13.46
CA THR A 50 -2.58 -41.26 12.88
C THR A 50 -1.76 -40.91 11.63
N SER A 51 -0.57 -41.52 11.52
CA SER A 51 0.37 -41.40 10.39
C SER A 51 -0.30 -41.47 9.02
N PRO A 52 -0.04 -40.52 8.11
CA PRO A 52 -0.62 -40.57 6.78
C PRO A 52 0.11 -41.58 5.89
N VAL A 53 -0.67 -42.30 5.09
CA VAL A 53 -0.17 -43.01 3.90
C VAL A 53 0.37 -41.95 2.94
N ILE A 54 1.66 -42.00 2.64
CA ILE A 54 2.29 -41.14 1.63
C ILE A 54 1.77 -41.58 0.26
N SER A 55 0.71 -40.94 -0.21
CA SER A 55 0.32 -41.01 -1.61
C SER A 55 1.29 -40.12 -2.40
N THR A 56 2.14 -40.73 -3.22
CA THR A 56 2.95 -40.01 -4.21
C THR A 56 2.06 -39.52 -5.35
N ALA A 57 1.18 -38.56 -5.06
CA ALA A 57 0.53 -37.78 -6.11
C ALA A 57 1.63 -36.95 -6.78
N THR A 58 1.95 -37.28 -8.03
CA THR A 58 2.86 -36.51 -8.87
C THR A 58 2.44 -35.04 -8.82
N ALA A 59 3.39 -34.16 -8.47
CA ALA A 59 3.17 -32.72 -8.54
C ALA A 59 2.66 -32.36 -9.95
N PRO A 60 1.70 -31.43 -10.08
CA PRO A 60 1.32 -30.94 -11.40
C PRO A 60 2.59 -30.43 -12.10
N ASN A 61 2.86 -30.95 -13.30
CA ASN A 61 4.12 -30.72 -14.02
C ASN A 61 4.17 -29.32 -14.68
N HIS A 62 3.32 -28.40 -14.25
CA HIS A 62 3.03 -27.10 -14.86
C HIS A 62 2.87 -26.03 -13.77
N PRO A 63 3.29 -24.78 -14.04
CA PRO A 63 3.13 -23.69 -13.10
C PRO A 63 1.65 -23.44 -12.79
N LEU A 64 1.36 -23.09 -11.54
CA LEU A 64 0.03 -22.67 -11.10
C LEU A 64 0.05 -21.21 -10.64
N TYR A 65 -1.12 -20.59 -10.69
CA TYR A 65 -1.33 -19.18 -10.35
C TYR A 65 -2.44 -19.04 -9.32
N LEU A 66 -2.16 -18.36 -8.21
CA LEU A 66 -3.12 -18.17 -7.13
C LEU A 66 -3.72 -16.75 -7.17
N GLY A 67 -5.04 -16.66 -7.31
CA GLY A 67 -5.81 -15.46 -7.04
C GLY A 67 -6.38 -15.48 -5.63
N LEU A 68 -6.19 -14.38 -4.90
CA LEU A 68 -6.75 -14.14 -3.57
C LEU A 68 -7.70 -12.95 -3.62
N ASP A 69 -8.99 -13.18 -3.40
CA ASP A 69 -10.03 -12.15 -3.41
C ASP A 69 -10.55 -11.93 -1.99
N PHE A 70 -10.26 -10.77 -1.42
CA PHE A 70 -10.69 -10.35 -0.08
C PHE A 70 -11.87 -9.38 -0.18
N GLY A 71 -13.06 -9.95 -0.23
CA GLY A 71 -14.32 -9.23 -0.30
C GLY A 71 -14.81 -8.69 1.05
N THR A 72 -16.11 -8.40 1.13
CA THR A 72 -16.71 -7.69 2.27
C THR A 72 -17.11 -8.61 3.43
N SER A 73 -17.48 -9.86 3.14
CA SER A 73 -17.98 -10.84 4.12
C SER A 73 -17.08 -12.08 4.26
N GLY A 74 -16.12 -12.25 3.37
CA GLY A 74 -15.17 -13.36 3.37
C GLY A 74 -14.15 -13.19 2.25
N ALA A 75 -13.29 -14.20 2.13
CA ALA A 75 -12.26 -14.25 1.11
C ALA A 75 -12.26 -15.58 0.35
N ARG A 76 -11.63 -15.58 -0.81
CA ARG A 76 -11.51 -16.73 -1.71
C ARG A 76 -10.06 -16.91 -2.17
N ALA A 77 -9.63 -18.16 -2.26
CA ALA A 77 -8.43 -18.58 -2.96
C ALA A 77 -8.84 -19.40 -4.19
N ALA A 78 -8.45 -18.95 -5.39
CA ALA A 78 -8.66 -19.66 -6.64
C ALA A 78 -7.31 -19.93 -7.30
N VAL A 79 -6.99 -21.20 -7.52
CA VAL A 79 -5.77 -21.62 -8.20
C VAL A 79 -6.12 -22.03 -9.62
N ILE A 80 -5.41 -21.49 -10.60
CA ILE A 80 -5.58 -21.82 -12.03
C ILE A 80 -4.29 -22.36 -12.66
N ASP A 81 -4.44 -23.12 -13.74
CA ASP A 81 -3.35 -23.54 -14.63
C ASP A 81 -3.12 -22.54 -15.78
N ASP A 82 -2.15 -22.84 -16.66
CA ASP A 82 -1.79 -22.04 -17.85
C ASP A 82 -2.96 -21.81 -18.82
N ASP A 83 -3.93 -22.73 -18.85
CA ASP A 83 -5.12 -22.65 -19.70
C ASP A 83 -6.27 -21.90 -19.00
N GLY A 84 -6.05 -21.36 -17.81
CA GLY A 84 -7.04 -20.67 -17.00
C GLY A 84 -8.08 -21.60 -16.35
N ARG A 85 -7.84 -22.91 -16.31
CA ARG A 85 -8.75 -23.85 -15.65
C ARG A 85 -8.52 -23.81 -14.15
N VAL A 86 -9.62 -23.78 -13.39
CA VAL A 86 -9.58 -23.82 -11.93
C VAL A 86 -9.13 -25.21 -11.47
N VAL A 87 -7.97 -25.26 -10.81
CA VAL A 87 -7.41 -26.45 -10.17
C VAL A 87 -7.96 -26.65 -8.77
N GLN A 88 -8.06 -25.56 -7.99
CA GLN A 88 -8.60 -25.61 -6.63
C GLN A 88 -9.28 -24.28 -6.30
N ASP A 89 -10.41 -24.35 -5.58
CA ASP A 89 -11.19 -23.19 -5.15
C ASP A 89 -11.59 -23.35 -3.68
N VAL A 90 -11.24 -22.36 -2.85
CA VAL A 90 -11.55 -22.36 -1.41
C VAL A 90 -12.15 -21.01 -1.04
N LYS A 91 -13.19 -21.02 -0.21
CA LYS A 91 -13.84 -19.81 0.32
C LYS A 91 -13.95 -19.90 1.83
N MET A 92 -13.73 -18.76 2.50
CA MET A 92 -13.82 -18.66 3.94
C MET A 92 -14.48 -17.35 4.36
N GLY A 93 -15.39 -17.42 5.33
CA GLY A 93 -15.96 -16.24 5.97
C GLY A 93 -15.03 -15.67 7.04
N TYR A 94 -15.15 -14.37 7.34
CA TYR A 94 -14.35 -13.75 8.40
C TYR A 94 -14.79 -14.13 9.82
N GLY A 95 -15.99 -14.69 9.98
CA GLY A 95 -16.59 -15.07 11.26
C GLY A 95 -17.23 -13.89 12.00
N ASP A 96 -18.09 -14.20 12.98
CA ASP A 96 -18.97 -13.22 13.63
C ASP A 96 -18.22 -12.11 14.39
N ASN A 97 -16.99 -12.38 14.82
CA ASN A 97 -16.16 -11.44 15.60
C ASN A 97 -15.20 -10.61 14.73
N ALA A 98 -15.29 -10.69 13.39
CA ALA A 98 -14.37 -9.97 12.51
C ALA A 98 -14.39 -8.45 12.73
N ALA A 99 -15.55 -7.88 13.06
CA ALA A 99 -15.69 -6.45 13.31
C ALA A 99 -14.91 -5.94 14.53
N ALA A 100 -14.53 -6.82 15.46
CA ALA A 100 -13.72 -6.46 16.63
C ALA A 100 -12.23 -6.30 16.28
N ASP A 101 -11.75 -7.00 15.26
CA ASP A 101 -10.36 -6.95 14.78
C ASP A 101 -10.30 -7.37 13.31
N TRP A 102 -10.55 -6.42 12.42
CA TRP A 102 -10.55 -6.67 10.97
C TRP A 102 -9.18 -7.12 10.47
N ALA A 103 -8.11 -6.48 10.93
CA ALA A 103 -6.74 -6.81 10.50
C ALA A 103 -6.37 -8.24 10.92
N GLY A 104 -6.65 -8.62 12.17
CA GLY A 104 -6.47 -9.99 12.66
C GLY A 104 -7.33 -11.00 11.90
N ALA A 105 -8.60 -10.68 11.62
CA ALA A 105 -9.49 -11.54 10.85
C ALA A 105 -8.98 -11.78 9.42
N TRP A 106 -8.53 -10.73 8.73
CA TRP A 106 -7.96 -10.87 7.38
C TRP A 106 -6.66 -11.67 7.37
N LYS A 107 -5.74 -11.39 8.30
CA LYS A 107 -4.48 -12.14 8.42
C LYS A 107 -4.74 -13.63 8.68
N ARG A 108 -5.66 -13.94 9.60
CA ARG A 108 -6.04 -15.32 9.91
C ARG A 108 -6.60 -16.02 8.66
N VAL A 109 -7.59 -15.40 8.00
CA VAL A 109 -8.22 -15.98 6.80
C VAL A 109 -7.23 -16.15 5.65
N LEU A 110 -6.27 -15.23 5.46
CA LEU A 110 -5.20 -15.37 4.47
C LEU A 110 -4.43 -16.69 4.64
N PHE A 111 -3.93 -16.94 5.85
CA PHE A 111 -3.14 -18.14 6.11
C PHE A 111 -3.99 -19.41 6.16
N GLU A 112 -5.25 -19.33 6.61
CA GLU A 112 -6.18 -20.47 6.55
C GLU A 112 -6.54 -20.85 5.10
N LEU A 113 -6.79 -19.88 4.22
CA LEU A 113 -7.04 -20.12 2.80
C LEU A 113 -5.85 -20.81 2.14
N ILE A 114 -4.65 -20.26 2.29
CA ILE A 114 -3.42 -20.83 1.72
C ILE A 114 -3.15 -22.22 2.33
N GLY A 115 -3.36 -22.37 3.64
CA GLY A 115 -3.21 -23.63 4.37
C GLY A 115 -4.20 -24.72 3.95
N SER A 116 -5.33 -24.34 3.37
CA SER A 116 -6.37 -25.25 2.87
C SER A 116 -6.13 -25.73 1.44
N LEU A 117 -5.18 -25.14 0.72
CA LEU A 117 -4.74 -25.65 -0.59
C LEU A 117 -3.97 -26.95 -0.42
N ASP A 118 -4.11 -27.87 -1.37
CA ASP A 118 -3.39 -29.14 -1.34
C ASP A 118 -1.88 -28.89 -1.42
N GLN A 119 -1.07 -29.70 -0.74
CA GLN A 119 0.39 -29.49 -0.70
C GLN A 119 1.02 -29.52 -2.10
N SER A 120 0.55 -30.40 -2.99
CA SER A 120 1.01 -30.49 -4.39
C SER A 120 0.64 -29.25 -5.20
N VAL A 121 -0.56 -28.70 -5.00
CA VAL A 121 -1.02 -27.45 -5.60
C VAL A 121 -0.16 -26.29 -5.08
N ARG A 122 -0.06 -26.14 -3.76
CA ARG A 122 0.69 -25.05 -3.12
C ARG A 122 2.15 -24.98 -3.54
N SER A 123 2.80 -26.15 -3.66
CA SER A 123 4.21 -26.24 -4.08
C SER A 123 4.45 -25.86 -5.54
N SER A 124 3.40 -25.78 -6.35
CA SER A 124 3.46 -25.48 -7.79
C SER A 124 3.02 -24.05 -8.11
N ILE A 125 2.59 -23.27 -7.12
CA ILE A 125 2.22 -21.86 -7.29
C ILE A 125 3.47 -21.04 -7.57
N THR A 126 3.49 -20.33 -8.70
CA THR A 126 4.60 -19.47 -9.11
C THR A 126 4.29 -17.99 -8.97
N SER A 127 3.02 -17.61 -9.03
CA SER A 127 2.57 -16.21 -8.89
C SER A 127 1.31 -16.11 -8.05
N VAL A 128 1.15 -14.96 -7.39
CA VAL A 128 -0.02 -14.62 -6.59
C VAL A 128 -0.54 -13.26 -7.02
N ALA A 129 -1.86 -13.18 -7.23
CA ALA A 129 -2.58 -11.93 -7.43
C ALA A 129 -3.52 -11.68 -6.26
N PHE A 130 -3.66 -10.41 -5.87
CA PHE A 130 -4.58 -9.98 -4.82
C PHE A 130 -5.64 -9.05 -5.39
N ASP A 131 -6.88 -9.29 -4.98
CA ASP A 131 -7.98 -8.34 -5.07
C ASP A 131 -8.54 -8.09 -3.66
N GLY A 132 -9.04 -6.89 -3.44
CA GLY A 132 -9.47 -6.45 -2.12
C GLY A 132 -10.52 -5.35 -2.20
N THR A 133 -11.19 -5.10 -1.08
CA THR A 133 -12.22 -4.07 -1.05
C THR A 133 -11.65 -2.68 -1.32
N SER A 134 -12.30 -2.00 -2.25
CA SER A 134 -11.96 -0.67 -2.74
C SER A 134 -11.81 0.37 -1.61
N ALA A 135 -10.70 1.11 -1.58
CA ALA A 135 -10.45 2.18 -0.61
C ALA A 135 -10.36 1.72 0.86
N THR A 136 -10.47 0.44 1.18
CA THR A 136 -10.16 -0.05 2.53
C THR A 136 -8.68 0.18 2.79
N ALA A 137 -8.37 0.89 3.88
CA ALA A 137 -7.04 1.41 4.14
C ALA A 137 -6.59 1.12 5.57
N LEU A 138 -5.28 0.95 5.72
CA LEU A 138 -4.58 0.77 6.97
C LEU A 138 -3.47 1.83 7.10
N LEU A 139 -3.26 2.30 8.32
CA LEU A 139 -2.04 3.02 8.70
C LEU A 139 -1.18 2.05 9.51
N ILE A 140 0.05 1.77 9.07
CA ILE A 140 0.91 0.72 9.62
C ILE A 140 2.27 1.24 10.05
N ASP A 141 2.93 0.47 10.91
CA ASP A 141 4.38 0.57 11.12
C ASP A 141 5.11 -0.16 9.98
N PRO A 142 5.92 0.53 9.17
CA PRO A 142 6.56 -0.09 8.00
C PRO A 142 7.67 -1.10 8.37
N ARG A 143 8.04 -1.24 9.64
CA ARG A 143 9.05 -2.22 10.07
C ARG A 143 8.50 -3.64 10.17
N ASP A 144 7.22 -3.78 10.52
CA ASP A 144 6.60 -5.09 10.77
C ASP A 144 5.14 -5.21 10.29
N GLY A 145 4.60 -4.17 9.68
CA GLY A 145 3.25 -4.15 9.13
C GLY A 145 2.14 -4.06 10.18
N ALA A 146 2.45 -3.87 11.46
CA ALA A 146 1.41 -3.82 12.48
C ALA A 146 0.56 -2.54 12.36
N PRO A 147 -0.79 -2.65 12.35
CA PRO A 147 -1.68 -1.49 12.28
C PRO A 147 -1.48 -0.54 13.48
N LEU A 148 -1.52 0.76 13.20
CA LEU A 148 -1.41 1.83 14.19
C LEU A 148 -2.79 2.33 14.67
N ALA A 149 -3.84 1.99 13.93
CA ALA A 149 -5.24 2.25 14.27
C ALA A 149 -6.13 1.16 13.64
N PRO A 150 -7.40 1.04 14.06
CA PRO A 150 -8.38 0.23 13.35
C PRO A 150 -8.40 0.57 11.84
N PRO A 151 -8.45 -0.44 10.94
CA PRO A 151 -8.61 -0.20 9.52
C PRO A 151 -9.88 0.58 9.21
N LYS A 152 -9.82 1.46 8.19
CA LYS A 152 -11.01 2.17 7.69
C LYS A 152 -11.58 1.46 6.47
N LEU A 153 -12.80 0.95 6.58
CA LEU A 153 -13.41 0.06 5.58
C LEU A 153 -13.94 0.81 4.35
N TYR A 154 -14.10 0.11 3.23
CA TYR A 154 -14.58 0.66 1.94
C TYR A 154 -15.88 1.49 2.05
N ASN A 155 -16.81 1.08 2.92
CA ASN A 155 -18.13 1.70 3.10
C ASN A 155 -18.15 2.76 4.22
N GLU A 156 -17.02 3.00 4.89
CA GLU A 156 -16.94 3.93 6.00
C GLU A 156 -16.86 5.38 5.49
N ALA A 157 -18.00 6.07 5.50
CA ALA A 157 -18.08 7.48 5.14
C ALA A 157 -17.46 8.35 6.26
N GLN A 158 -16.51 9.20 5.87
CA GLN A 158 -15.85 10.13 6.78
C GLN A 158 -16.69 11.40 7.00
N ALA A 159 -16.39 12.14 8.07
CA ALA A 159 -17.16 13.29 8.51
C ALA A 159 -17.18 14.44 7.49
N LYS A 160 -18.23 15.28 7.55
CA LYS A 160 -18.48 16.33 6.54
C LYS A 160 -17.39 17.40 6.49
N ASP A 161 -16.80 17.72 7.63
CA ASP A 161 -15.65 18.62 7.77
C ASP A 161 -14.39 18.03 7.14
N ILE A 162 -14.14 16.72 7.29
CA ILE A 162 -13.07 16.01 6.59
C ILE A 162 -13.28 16.04 5.07
N VAL A 163 -14.50 15.80 4.60
CA VAL A 163 -14.83 15.91 3.17
C VAL A 163 -14.63 17.34 2.67
N ALA A 164 -14.97 18.35 3.47
CA ALA A 164 -14.71 19.75 3.13
C ALA A 164 -13.19 20.04 3.06
N ALA A 165 -12.39 19.48 3.97
CA ALA A 165 -10.93 19.59 3.93
C ALA A 165 -10.35 18.93 2.66
N ALA A 166 -10.84 17.75 2.27
CA ALA A 166 -10.43 17.08 1.03
C ALA A 166 -10.73 17.95 -0.21
N LYS A 167 -11.91 18.57 -0.26
CA LYS A 167 -12.31 19.47 -1.35
C LYS A 167 -11.55 20.79 -1.37
N ALA A 168 -10.97 21.21 -0.24
CA ALA A 168 -10.16 22.42 -0.17
C ALA A 168 -8.76 22.22 -0.79
N ILE A 169 -8.27 20.99 -0.84
CA ILE A 169 -6.95 20.67 -1.40
C ILE A 169 -7.03 20.08 -2.81
N ALA A 170 -8.07 19.31 -3.14
CA ALA A 170 -8.20 18.66 -4.44
C ALA A 170 -8.89 19.55 -5.49
N PRO A 171 -8.64 19.33 -6.79
CA PRO A 171 -9.38 19.99 -7.86
C PRO A 171 -10.91 19.80 -7.73
N PRO A 172 -11.72 20.71 -8.30
CA PRO A 172 -13.17 20.57 -8.31
C PRO A 172 -13.63 19.22 -8.88
N ALA A 173 -14.60 18.59 -8.22
CA ALA A 173 -15.19 17.30 -8.62
C ALA A 173 -14.21 16.10 -8.68
N HIS A 174 -13.04 16.19 -8.03
CA HIS A 174 -12.07 15.10 -7.99
C HIS A 174 -12.59 13.87 -7.25
N THR A 175 -12.36 12.67 -7.79
CA THR A 175 -12.86 11.38 -7.26
C THR A 175 -12.34 11.06 -5.85
N ALA A 176 -11.12 11.48 -5.55
CA ALA A 176 -10.53 11.40 -4.21
C ALA A 176 -11.24 12.24 -3.13
N THR A 177 -12.30 13.00 -3.44
CA THR A 177 -13.05 13.78 -2.44
C THR A 177 -14.35 13.12 -1.97
N ALA A 178 -14.67 11.92 -2.47
CA ALA A 178 -15.80 11.15 -1.97
C ALA A 178 -15.62 10.82 -0.47
N ALA A 179 -16.72 10.76 0.29
CA ALA A 179 -16.65 10.54 1.74
C ALA A 179 -16.02 9.20 2.14
N THR A 180 -16.03 8.20 1.26
CA THR A 180 -15.44 6.86 1.48
C THR A 180 -14.04 6.70 0.86
N SER A 181 -13.51 7.75 0.22
CA SER A 181 -12.21 7.73 -0.45
C SER A 181 -11.05 7.52 0.52
N THR A 182 -9.92 7.05 0.00
CA THR A 182 -8.68 6.88 0.77
C THR A 182 -8.14 8.23 1.26
N LEU A 183 -8.25 9.30 0.45
CA LEU A 183 -7.86 10.64 0.88
C LEU A 183 -8.64 11.10 2.11
N CYS A 184 -9.98 10.97 2.10
CA CYS A 184 -10.80 11.32 3.26
C CYS A 184 -10.42 10.48 4.49
N LYS A 185 -10.13 9.18 4.32
CA LYS A 185 -9.69 8.31 5.44
C LYS A 185 -8.37 8.77 6.04
N LEU A 186 -7.40 9.12 5.19
CA LEU A 186 -6.11 9.67 5.61
C LEU A 186 -6.28 11.01 6.35
N LEU A 187 -7.12 11.89 5.82
CA LEU A 187 -7.43 13.17 6.47
C LEU A 187 -8.13 13.00 7.82
N THR A 188 -8.98 11.98 7.99
CA THR A 188 -9.56 11.66 9.31
C THR A 188 -8.48 11.31 10.32
N TRP A 189 -7.49 10.48 9.95
CA TRP A 189 -6.35 10.21 10.83
C TRP A 189 -5.53 11.48 11.12
N TRP A 190 -5.41 12.38 10.15
CA TRP A 190 -4.60 13.59 10.31
C TRP A 190 -5.24 14.69 11.14
N TYR A 191 -6.51 14.98 10.89
CA TYR A 191 -7.19 16.19 11.35
C TYR A 191 -8.46 15.92 12.17
N GLY A 192 -8.97 14.69 12.17
CA GLY A 192 -10.19 14.36 12.90
C GLY A 192 -10.06 14.63 14.40
N THR A 193 -11.06 15.31 14.98
CA THR A 193 -11.17 15.53 16.43
C THR A 193 -11.83 14.35 17.17
N GLY A 194 -11.98 13.19 16.49
CA GLY A 194 -12.59 11.95 16.96
C GLY A 194 -11.70 10.73 16.69
N ASP A 195 -12.26 9.52 16.60
CA ASP A 195 -11.59 8.22 16.47
C ASP A 195 -10.80 7.96 15.18
N GLY A 196 -10.10 8.99 14.66
CA GLY A 196 -8.83 8.79 13.96
C GLY A 196 -7.87 7.86 14.74
N GLY A 197 -8.21 7.50 15.97
CA GLY A 197 -7.56 6.49 16.76
C GLY A 197 -6.39 7.12 17.46
N ASN A 198 -5.92 6.45 18.49
CA ASN A 198 -4.71 6.82 19.19
C ASN A 198 -3.47 6.55 18.32
N TRP A 199 -3.54 6.59 16.97
CA TRP A 199 -2.45 6.18 16.09
C TRP A 199 -1.18 6.98 16.35
N ARG A 200 -1.28 8.27 16.68
CA ARG A 200 -0.11 9.10 17.05
C ARG A 200 0.49 8.64 18.37
N GLN A 201 -0.34 8.29 19.35
CA GLN A 201 0.14 7.74 20.61
C GLN A 201 0.79 6.37 20.39
N VAL A 202 0.13 5.46 19.66
CA VAL A 202 0.66 4.13 19.32
C VAL A 202 1.97 4.26 18.53
N ALA A 203 2.02 5.13 17.53
CA ALA A 203 3.22 5.41 16.75
C ALA A 203 4.35 5.99 17.63
N SER A 204 4.03 6.91 18.56
CA SER A 204 4.98 7.45 19.52
C SER A 204 5.52 6.39 20.47
N GLU A 205 4.66 5.53 21.03
CA GLU A 205 5.02 4.42 21.90
C GLU A 205 5.92 3.41 21.18
N ARG A 206 5.72 3.25 19.87
CA ARG A 206 6.54 2.42 18.99
C ARG A 206 7.80 3.14 18.47
N GLY A 207 8.01 4.41 18.81
CA GLY A 207 9.16 5.19 18.37
C GLY A 207 9.20 5.39 16.86
N LEU A 208 8.06 5.71 16.23
CA LEU A 208 8.00 6.16 14.83
C LEU A 208 8.23 7.66 14.75
N ALA A 209 8.72 8.12 13.59
CA ALA A 209 8.82 9.54 13.33
C ALA A 209 7.41 10.12 13.16
N LEU A 210 7.11 11.20 13.90
CA LEU A 210 5.82 11.87 13.85
C LEU A 210 5.99 13.29 13.32
N PRO A 211 5.11 13.74 12.41
CA PRO A 211 5.11 15.14 12.00
C PRO A 211 4.68 16.03 13.15
N SER A 212 5.27 17.23 13.23
CA SER A 212 4.87 18.23 14.23
C SER A 212 3.39 18.60 14.04
N PRO A 213 2.60 18.67 15.12
CA PRO A 213 1.19 19.06 15.04
C PRO A 213 1.02 20.39 14.32
N GLY A 214 0.22 20.41 13.25
CA GLY A 214 -0.14 21.63 12.51
C GLY A 214 0.83 22.07 11.40
N SER A 215 2.10 21.64 11.40
CA SER A 215 3.03 21.97 10.31
C SER A 215 3.25 20.83 9.30
N GLY A 216 3.04 19.57 9.72
CA GLY A 216 3.33 18.42 8.85
C GLY A 216 4.81 18.19 8.60
N VAL A 217 5.67 19.01 9.18
CA VAL A 217 7.12 18.95 9.01
C VAL A 217 7.66 17.99 10.06
N TYR A 218 8.39 16.99 9.60
CA TYR A 218 9.21 16.13 10.44
C TYR A 218 10.40 16.94 10.92
N ASP A 219 10.71 16.88 12.22
CA ASP A 219 11.89 17.56 12.74
C ASP A 219 13.13 17.01 12.00
N SER A 220 13.84 17.92 11.31
CA SER A 220 15.05 17.64 10.53
C SER A 220 16.17 16.96 11.33
N GLY A 221 16.06 16.92 12.66
CA GLY A 221 16.95 16.16 13.55
C GLY A 221 16.57 14.68 13.79
N VAL A 222 15.40 14.21 13.35
CA VAL A 222 14.86 12.85 13.62
C VAL A 222 14.91 11.97 12.35
N THR A 223 16.04 12.00 11.63
CA THR A 223 16.21 11.33 10.33
C THR A 223 16.45 9.82 10.41
N ALA A 224 16.30 9.18 11.57
CA ALA A 224 16.60 7.76 11.77
C ALA A 224 15.38 6.86 11.92
N LEU A 225 14.20 7.41 12.22
CA LEU A 225 13.00 6.62 12.50
C LEU A 225 12.05 6.65 11.29
N PRO A 226 11.47 5.51 10.90
CA PRO A 226 10.55 5.49 9.76
C PRO A 226 9.22 6.18 10.14
N PRO A 227 8.59 6.90 9.20
CA PRO A 227 7.24 7.39 9.38
C PRO A 227 6.22 6.24 9.28
N PRO A 228 4.99 6.40 9.79
CA PRO A 228 3.87 5.55 9.44
C PRO A 228 3.67 5.43 7.93
N LEU A 229 3.14 4.30 7.48
CA LEU A 229 2.84 4.06 6.07
C LEU A 229 1.36 3.75 5.86
N LEU A 230 0.75 4.38 4.87
CA LEU A 230 -0.57 4.04 4.39
C LEU A 230 -0.48 2.85 3.43
N LEU A 231 -1.33 1.84 3.60
CA LEU A 231 -1.49 0.73 2.65
C LEU A 231 -2.97 0.45 2.43
N HIS A 232 -3.35 0.00 1.23
CA HIS A 232 -4.67 -0.58 1.01
C HIS A 232 -4.70 -2.03 1.49
N GLN A 233 -5.91 -2.57 1.67
CA GLN A 233 -6.12 -3.94 2.17
C GLN A 233 -5.32 -4.98 1.39
N ALA A 234 -5.38 -4.94 0.05
CA ALA A 234 -4.67 -5.88 -0.82
C ALA A 234 -3.15 -5.75 -0.67
N ASP A 235 -2.63 -4.53 -0.60
CA ASP A 235 -1.20 -4.25 -0.46
C ASP A 235 -0.67 -4.76 0.89
N TRP A 236 -1.41 -4.56 1.97
CA TRP A 236 -1.06 -5.06 3.30
C TRP A 236 -1.07 -6.59 3.35
N LEU A 237 -2.06 -7.23 2.72
CA LEU A 237 -2.14 -8.70 2.63
C LEU A 237 -0.99 -9.28 1.80
N ALA A 238 -0.62 -8.63 0.70
CA ALA A 238 0.54 -9.01 -0.09
C ALA A 238 1.83 -8.88 0.75
N ALA A 239 1.98 -7.78 1.47
CA ALA A 239 3.12 -7.53 2.35
C ALA A 239 3.30 -8.60 3.43
N LEU A 240 2.21 -9.16 3.96
CA LEU A 240 2.26 -10.29 4.91
C LEU A 240 2.87 -11.56 4.32
N LEU A 241 2.77 -11.78 3.00
CA LEU A 241 3.33 -12.98 2.35
C LEU A 241 4.84 -12.88 2.08
N HIS A 242 5.36 -11.68 1.86
CA HIS A 242 6.77 -11.49 1.52
C HIS A 242 7.58 -10.75 2.60
N GLY A 243 6.92 -10.22 3.63
CA GLY A 243 7.56 -9.56 4.78
C GLY A 243 8.20 -8.20 4.46
N VAL A 244 7.86 -7.58 3.32
CA VAL A 244 8.37 -6.23 2.94
C VAL A 244 7.23 -5.23 3.10
N TYR A 245 7.12 -4.65 4.29
CA TYR A 245 6.02 -3.76 4.64
C TYR A 245 6.27 -2.30 4.26
N ASP A 246 7.50 -1.94 3.91
CA ASP A 246 7.91 -0.57 3.66
C ASP A 246 7.96 -0.19 2.17
N SER A 247 7.49 -1.10 1.31
CA SER A 247 7.48 -0.95 -0.16
C SER A 247 6.57 0.20 -0.62
N GLY A 248 5.43 0.38 0.07
CA GLY A 248 4.39 1.35 -0.30
C GLY A 248 3.75 1.06 -1.67
N VAL A 249 3.97 -0.12 -2.24
CA VAL A 249 3.53 -0.43 -3.60
C VAL A 249 2.03 -0.70 -3.65
N THR A 250 1.34 -0.17 -4.68
CA THR A 250 -0.10 -0.38 -4.91
C THR A 250 -0.44 -0.45 -6.39
N ASP A 251 -1.68 -0.82 -6.71
CA ASP A 251 -2.25 -0.74 -8.05
C ASP A 251 -2.99 0.59 -8.30
N TRP A 252 -3.24 0.88 -9.59
CA TRP A 252 -3.90 2.11 -10.04
C TRP A 252 -5.29 2.31 -9.43
N ASN A 253 -6.09 1.25 -9.31
CA ASN A 253 -7.44 1.38 -8.77
C ASN A 253 -7.40 1.88 -7.33
N ASN A 254 -6.43 1.44 -6.54
CA ASN A 254 -6.26 1.87 -5.16
C ASN A 254 -5.63 3.26 -5.05
N ALA A 255 -4.58 3.54 -5.85
CA ALA A 255 -3.93 4.84 -5.91
C ALA A 255 -4.88 6.01 -6.28
N LEU A 256 -5.81 5.77 -7.22
CA LEU A 256 -6.80 6.77 -7.67
C LEU A 256 -7.68 7.30 -6.53
N LYS A 257 -7.98 6.48 -5.51
CA LYS A 257 -8.82 6.89 -4.36
C LYS A 257 -8.07 7.78 -3.37
N LEU A 258 -6.74 7.80 -3.44
CA LEU A 258 -5.89 8.70 -2.67
C LEU A 258 -5.68 10.03 -3.42
N GLY A 259 -5.72 9.99 -4.76
CA GLY A 259 -5.55 11.18 -5.60
C GLY A 259 -4.50 11.04 -6.69
N TYR A 260 -4.02 9.82 -6.96
CA TYR A 260 -3.08 9.58 -8.06
C TYR A 260 -3.65 10.08 -9.38
N ASP A 261 -2.82 10.71 -10.19
CA ASP A 261 -3.18 11.16 -11.52
C ASP A 261 -2.69 10.14 -12.55
N PRO A 262 -3.61 9.42 -13.21
CA PRO A 262 -3.22 8.39 -14.15
C PRO A 262 -2.66 8.93 -15.47
N GLU A 263 -2.93 10.18 -15.82
CA GLU A 263 -2.38 10.83 -17.01
C GLU A 263 -0.93 11.27 -16.77
N LEU A 264 -0.64 11.77 -15.56
CA LEU A 264 0.70 12.21 -15.17
C LEU A 264 1.57 11.11 -14.56
N GLU A 265 1.03 9.90 -14.40
CA GLU A 265 1.65 8.77 -13.71
C GLU A 265 2.32 9.15 -12.38
N SER A 266 1.67 10.04 -11.62
CA SER A 266 2.23 10.55 -10.36
C SER A 266 1.15 11.08 -9.44
N TYR A 267 1.50 11.25 -8.16
CA TYR A 267 0.67 12.04 -7.26
C TYR A 267 0.80 13.52 -7.58
N PRO A 268 -0.32 14.22 -7.76
CA PRO A 268 -0.34 15.62 -8.16
C PRO A 268 0.15 16.55 -7.04
N SER A 269 0.62 17.74 -7.41
CA SER A 269 1.26 18.68 -6.47
C SER A 269 0.34 19.09 -5.32
N TRP A 270 -0.96 19.25 -5.59
CA TRP A 270 -1.94 19.62 -4.58
C TRP A 270 -2.02 18.62 -3.42
N LEU A 271 -1.69 17.35 -3.66
CA LEU A 271 -1.55 16.33 -2.62
C LEU A 271 -0.15 16.34 -2.01
N MET A 272 0.88 16.46 -2.85
CA MET A 272 2.29 16.36 -2.43
C MET A 272 2.79 17.54 -1.59
N GLU A 273 2.12 18.68 -1.70
CA GLU A 273 2.34 19.88 -0.90
C GLU A 273 1.72 19.79 0.51
N GLN A 274 0.92 18.75 0.79
CA GLN A 274 0.29 18.57 2.09
C GLN A 274 1.25 17.94 3.12
N ALA A 275 1.00 18.26 4.38
CA ALA A 275 1.64 17.66 5.56
C ALA A 275 1.63 16.12 5.55
N LEU A 276 0.53 15.54 5.06
CA LEU A 276 0.26 14.10 4.98
C LEU A 276 0.94 13.41 3.79
N ALA A 277 1.70 14.16 2.98
CA ALA A 277 2.31 13.63 1.79
C ALA A 277 3.41 12.62 2.12
N LEU A 278 4.03 12.64 3.31
CA LEU A 278 5.10 11.71 3.65
C LEU A 278 4.61 10.27 3.81
N GLU A 279 3.37 10.11 4.25
CA GLU A 279 2.66 8.84 4.32
C GLU A 279 2.17 8.37 2.93
N ALA A 280 2.01 9.31 1.99
CA ALA A 280 1.73 9.03 0.57
C ALA A 280 3.02 8.88 -0.28
N ARG A 281 4.19 9.36 0.19
CA ARG A 281 5.45 9.50 -0.59
C ARG A 281 6.17 8.21 -0.91
N ARG A 282 5.70 7.07 -0.39
CA ARG A 282 6.20 5.74 -0.77
C ARG A 282 5.25 4.98 -1.69
N TYR A 283 4.16 5.60 -2.14
CA TYR A 283 3.29 5.00 -3.15
C TYR A 283 3.94 5.01 -4.54
N ASP A 284 4.85 4.08 -4.79
CA ASP A 284 5.22 3.70 -6.15
C ASP A 284 4.12 2.79 -6.70
N ILE A 285 3.50 3.19 -7.81
CA ILE A 285 2.65 2.28 -8.57
C ILE A 285 3.52 1.15 -9.10
N LEU A 286 3.01 -0.10 -9.02
CA LEU A 286 3.57 -1.26 -9.72
C LEU A 286 3.82 -0.88 -11.19
N ARG A 287 5.04 -0.44 -11.51
CA ARG A 287 5.51 -0.35 -12.89
C ARG A 287 5.73 -1.76 -13.33
N ASN A 288 4.97 -2.17 -14.35
CA ASN A 288 5.11 -3.37 -15.17
C ASN A 288 6.17 -4.35 -14.64
N LEU A 289 5.69 -5.47 -14.11
CA LEU A 289 6.41 -6.73 -14.28
C LEU A 289 6.72 -6.80 -15.79
N ASP A 290 7.99 -6.70 -16.17
CA ASP A 290 8.40 -7.08 -17.52
C ASP A 290 7.97 -8.55 -17.68
N LEU A 291 6.85 -8.78 -18.37
CA LEU A 291 6.37 -10.11 -18.76
C LEU A 291 7.17 -10.67 -19.96
N ASP A 292 8.23 -9.96 -20.37
CA ASP A 292 9.15 -10.35 -21.42
C ASP A 292 10.56 -10.61 -20.84
N SER A 293 10.76 -11.77 -20.21
CA SER A 293 12.07 -12.44 -20.15
C SER A 293 11.95 -13.93 -19.90
#